data_AF-A0A519NEB3-F1
#
_entry.id   AF-A0A519NEB3-F1
#
_cell.length_a   1.000
_cell.length_b   1.000
_cell.length_c   1.000
_cell.angle_alpha   90.00
_cell.angle_beta   90.00
_cell.angle_gamma   90.00
#
_symmetry.space_group_name_H-M   'P 1'
#
loop_
_entity.id
_entity.type
_entity.pdbx_description
1 polymer ?
#
loop_
_entity_poly.entity_id
_entity_poly.type
_entity_poly.pdbx_seq_one_letter_code
_entity_poly.pdbx_strand_id
1 'polypeptide(L)'
;MLYYCYANYRHENNEDQDFNTAIRLAQHKGINVAYSNDAFELWFILHLNFTDTALTRHEYYESLSKFFGFNYEKFGKEKDFAKSIYKILQEYQPKAIQNAERLHLKHGDDNFCKHNPCTTVYQLVLELNKCLKK
;
A
#
# COMPACT_ATOMS: atom_id res chain seq x y z
N MET A 1 7.83 20.60 3.36
CA MET A 1 6.59 20.12 3.99
C MET A 1 6.03 19.05 3.09
N LEU A 2 6.12 17.78 3.48
CA LEU A 2 5.63 16.66 2.67
C LEU A 2 4.17 16.43 3.05
N TYR A 3 3.26 16.70 2.12
CA TYR A 3 1.86 16.33 2.24
C TYR A 3 1.69 14.96 1.59
N TYR A 4 0.97 14.05 2.26
CA TYR A 4 0.61 12.74 1.72
C TYR A 4 -0.92 12.61 1.68
N CYS A 5 -1.45 12.25 0.52
CA CYS A 5 -2.86 11.88 0.35
C CYS A 5 -2.95 10.36 0.18
N TYR A 6 -3.98 9.74 0.78
CA TYR A 6 -4.27 8.31 0.66
C TYR A 6 -5.44 8.09 -0.30
N ALA A 7 -5.22 7.35 -1.37
CA ALA A 7 -6.23 7.01 -2.36
C ALA A 7 -6.46 5.49 -2.39
N ASN A 8 -7.71 5.07 -2.14
CA ASN A 8 -8.19 3.71 -2.40
C ASN A 8 -8.78 3.66 -3.81
N TYR A 9 -8.12 2.96 -4.72
CA TYR A 9 -8.50 2.93 -6.14
C TYR A 9 -9.34 1.69 -6.47
N ARG A 10 -10.39 1.86 -7.29
CA ARG A 10 -11.24 0.79 -7.83
C ARG A 10 -11.37 1.00 -9.34
N HIS A 11 -11.49 -0.08 -10.11
CA HIS A 11 -11.72 0.03 -11.55
C HIS A 11 -13.23 0.15 -11.83
N GLU A 12 -13.77 1.36 -11.71
CA GLU A 12 -15.09 1.74 -12.22
C GLU A 12 -14.94 2.85 -13.27
N ASN A 13 -15.92 3.01 -14.17
CA ASN A 13 -15.80 3.82 -15.40
C ASN A 13 -15.23 5.24 -15.15
N ASN A 14 -14.22 5.63 -15.94
CA ASN A 14 -13.44 6.89 -15.89
C ASN A 14 -12.49 7.09 -14.69
N GLU A 15 -12.46 6.21 -13.68
CA GLU A 15 -11.60 6.40 -12.49
C GLU A 15 -10.10 6.23 -12.79
N ASP A 16 -9.71 5.42 -13.80
CA ASP A 16 -8.32 5.23 -14.22
C ASP A 16 -7.64 6.55 -14.61
N GLN A 17 -8.35 7.39 -15.36
CA GLN A 17 -7.83 8.68 -15.82
C GLN A 17 -7.78 9.67 -14.67
N ASP A 18 -8.80 9.67 -13.81
CA ASP A 18 -8.86 10.53 -12.64
C ASP A 18 -7.76 10.19 -11.63
N PHE A 19 -7.47 8.91 -11.41
CA PHE A 19 -6.39 8.45 -10.54
C PHE A 19 -5.03 8.94 -11.03
N ASN A 20 -4.73 8.70 -12.32
CA ASN A 20 -3.48 9.17 -12.92
C ASN A 20 -3.37 10.70 -12.88
N THR A 21 -4.47 11.41 -13.13
CA THR A 21 -4.52 12.88 -13.11
C THR A 21 -4.34 13.44 -11.71
N ALA A 22 -4.94 12.82 -10.69
CA ALA A 22 -4.78 13.21 -9.30
C ALA A 22 -3.33 13.06 -8.82
N ILE A 23 -2.67 11.95 -9.17
CA ILE A 23 -1.25 11.72 -8.85
C ILE A 23 -0.38 12.77 -9.53
N ARG A 24 -0.56 13.02 -10.83
CA ARG A 24 0.18 14.07 -11.56
C ARG A 24 -0.04 15.45 -10.96
N LEU A 25 -1.27 15.79 -10.61
CA LEU A 25 -1.59 17.09 -10.00
C LEU A 25 -0.89 17.26 -8.65
N ALA A 26 -0.88 16.22 -7.81
CA ALA A 26 -0.18 16.23 -6.53
C ALA A 26 1.34 16.40 -6.74
N GLN A 27 1.94 15.63 -7.64
CA GLN A 27 3.36 15.75 -7.97
C GLN A 27 3.73 17.16 -8.46
N HIS A 28 2.91 17.75 -9.33
CA HIS A 28 3.10 19.13 -9.82
C HIS A 28 3.00 20.18 -8.70
N LYS A 29 2.27 19.87 -7.61
CA LYS A 29 2.18 20.71 -6.40
C LYS A 29 3.24 20.39 -5.35
N GLY A 30 4.19 19.48 -5.64
CA GLY A 30 5.19 19.03 -4.67
C GLY A 30 4.63 18.19 -3.52
N ILE A 31 3.47 17.54 -3.75
CA ILE A 31 2.78 16.66 -2.82
C ILE A 31 3.05 15.22 -3.23
N ASN A 32 3.62 14.43 -2.32
CA ASN A 32 3.82 13.00 -2.56
C ASN A 32 2.50 12.26 -2.30
N VAL A 33 2.21 11.20 -3.04
CA VAL A 33 0.95 10.45 -2.88
C VAL A 33 1.26 9.03 -2.41
N ALA A 34 0.57 8.58 -1.36
CA ALA A 34 0.65 7.22 -0.86
C ALA A 34 -0.57 6.44 -1.35
N TYR A 35 -0.36 5.42 -2.18
CA TYR A 35 -1.43 4.57 -2.72
C TYR A 35 -0.98 3.11 -2.77
N SER A 36 -1.94 2.19 -2.93
CA SER A 36 -1.72 0.78 -3.22
C SER A 36 -2.72 0.30 -4.27
N ASN A 37 -2.24 -0.43 -5.26
CA ASN A 37 -3.05 -0.96 -6.35
C ASN A 37 -3.19 -2.49 -6.26
N ASP A 38 -4.40 -3.05 -6.33
CA ASP A 38 -5.73 -2.40 -6.21
C ASP A 38 -6.23 -2.33 -4.75
N ALA A 39 -5.43 -2.81 -3.81
CA ALA A 39 -5.82 -2.99 -2.42
C ALA A 39 -4.70 -2.58 -1.45
N PHE A 40 -5.11 -2.01 -0.32
CA PHE A 40 -4.17 -1.64 0.75
C PHE A 40 -3.44 -2.85 1.32
N GLU A 41 -4.12 -4.00 1.37
CA GLU A 41 -3.62 -5.26 1.90
C GLU A 41 -2.32 -5.72 1.24
N LEU A 42 -2.01 -5.28 0.01
CA LEU A 42 -0.69 -5.45 -0.59
C LEU A 42 0.42 -4.99 0.36
N TRP A 43 0.27 -3.83 1.00
CA TRP A 43 1.25 -3.32 1.97
C TRP A 43 1.49 -4.30 3.12
N PHE A 44 0.44 -4.96 3.63
CA PHE A 44 0.58 -5.98 4.67
C PHE A 44 1.28 -7.24 4.17
N ILE A 45 0.93 -7.72 2.98
CA ILE A 45 1.59 -8.90 2.38
C ILE A 45 3.08 -8.67 2.19
N LEU A 46 3.50 -7.47 1.78
CA LEU A 46 4.91 -7.17 1.55
C LEU A 46 5.77 -7.25 2.83
N HIS A 47 5.17 -7.16 4.03
CA HIS A 47 5.86 -7.47 5.29
C HIS A 47 6.17 -8.96 5.42
N LEU A 48 5.26 -9.81 4.95
CA LEU A 48 5.35 -11.26 5.08
C LEU A 48 6.26 -11.85 4.00
N ASN A 49 6.01 -11.50 2.74
CA ASN A 49 6.72 -12.02 1.58
C ASN A 49 6.69 -11.05 0.38
N PHE A 50 7.68 -11.16 -0.49
CA PHE A 50 7.64 -10.48 -1.78
C PHE A 50 6.57 -11.14 -2.67
N THR A 51 5.79 -10.33 -3.37
CA THR A 51 4.89 -10.75 -4.45
C THR A 51 4.89 -9.67 -5.53
N ASP A 52 4.93 -10.10 -6.78
CA ASP A 52 4.74 -9.28 -7.97
C ASP A 52 3.55 -9.75 -8.82
N THR A 53 2.80 -10.72 -8.32
CA THR A 53 1.56 -11.20 -8.94
C THR A 53 0.41 -10.34 -8.47
N ALA A 54 -0.40 -9.84 -9.41
CA ALA A 54 -1.63 -9.14 -9.09
C ALA A 54 -2.61 -10.14 -8.44
N LEU A 55 -2.95 -9.88 -7.17
CA LEU A 55 -3.90 -10.68 -6.41
C LEU A 55 -5.24 -9.94 -6.32
N THR A 56 -6.31 -10.72 -6.26
CA THR A 56 -7.63 -10.24 -5.89
C THR A 56 -7.68 -9.92 -4.39
N ARG A 57 -8.66 -9.09 -3.99
CA ARG A 57 -8.92 -8.80 -2.57
C ARG A 57 -9.19 -10.04 -1.74
N HIS A 58 -9.87 -11.03 -2.32
CA HIS A 58 -10.15 -12.28 -1.64
C HIS A 58 -8.85 -13.06 -1.34
N GLU A 59 -7.95 -13.16 -2.32
CA GLU A 59 -6.64 -13.82 -2.13
C GLU A 59 -5.76 -13.09 -1.09
N TYR A 60 -5.82 -11.75 -1.06
CA TYR A 60 -5.21 -10.97 0.03
C TYR A 60 -5.79 -11.37 1.39
N TYR A 61 -7.12 -11.43 1.51
CA TYR A 61 -7.77 -11.80 2.76
C TYR A 61 -7.46 -13.23 3.19
N GLU A 62 -7.40 -14.20 2.27
CA GLU A 62 -7.01 -15.57 2.57
C GLU A 62 -5.58 -15.66 3.10
N SER A 63 -4.65 -14.97 2.44
CA SER A 63 -3.24 -14.92 2.83
C SER A 63 -3.06 -14.31 4.22
N LEU A 64 -3.76 -13.20 4.50
CA LEU A 64 -3.74 -12.55 5.81
C LEU A 64 -4.45 -13.40 6.86
N SER A 65 -5.55 -14.07 6.52
CA SER A 65 -6.27 -14.95 7.44
C SER A 65 -5.40 -16.12 7.90
N LYS A 66 -4.65 -16.70 6.96
CA LYS A 66 -3.67 -17.76 7.26
C LYS A 66 -2.55 -17.28 8.17
N PHE A 67 -2.06 -16.06 7.95
CA PHE A 67 -0.99 -15.49 8.78
C PHE A 67 -1.47 -15.17 10.20
N PHE A 68 -2.64 -14.53 10.33
CA PHE A 68 -3.14 -14.10 11.65
C PHE A 68 -3.90 -15.21 12.41
N GLY A 69 -4.26 -16.31 11.76
CA GLY A 69 -4.96 -17.44 12.40
C GLY A 69 -6.46 -17.20 12.65
N PHE A 70 -7.05 -16.20 11.99
CA PHE A 70 -8.49 -15.92 12.05
C PHE A 70 -8.97 -15.36 10.71
N ASN A 71 -10.29 -15.26 10.50
CA ASN A 71 -10.85 -14.68 9.28
C ASN A 71 -10.59 -13.16 9.21
N TYR A 72 -9.57 -12.75 8.45
CA TYR A 72 -9.17 -11.35 8.28
C TYR A 72 -10.26 -10.52 7.58
N GLU A 73 -10.99 -11.09 6.64
CA GLU A 73 -12.08 -10.36 5.96
C GLU A 73 -13.16 -9.89 6.96
N LYS A 74 -13.50 -10.76 7.93
CA LYS A 74 -14.52 -10.49 8.93
C LYS A 74 -14.02 -9.63 10.09
N PHE A 75 -12.83 -9.92 10.61
CA PHE A 75 -12.35 -9.32 11.87
C PHE A 75 -11.13 -8.40 11.70
N GLY A 76 -10.43 -8.49 10.57
CA GLY A 76 -9.17 -7.80 10.31
C GLY A 76 -9.30 -6.28 10.18
N LYS A 77 -10.53 -5.78 10.05
CA LYS A 77 -10.85 -4.35 9.97
C LYS A 77 -11.52 -3.82 11.25
N GLU A 78 -11.68 -4.67 12.27
CA GLU A 78 -12.16 -4.22 13.56
C GLU A 78 -11.15 -3.28 14.20
N LYS A 79 -11.66 -2.23 14.86
CA LYS A 79 -10.85 -1.13 15.42
C LYS A 79 -9.73 -1.62 16.33
N ASP A 80 -10.00 -2.62 17.16
CA ASP A 80 -9.02 -3.09 18.14
C ASP A 80 -7.92 -3.93 17.51
N PHE A 81 -8.24 -4.73 16.48
CA PHE A 81 -7.22 -5.42 15.69
C PHE A 81 -6.42 -4.44 14.83
N ALA A 82 -7.08 -3.48 14.16
CA ALA A 82 -6.39 -2.48 13.34
C ALA A 82 -5.31 -1.70 14.12
N LYS A 83 -5.55 -1.41 15.41
CA LYS A 83 -4.56 -0.80 16.31
C LYS A 83 -3.35 -1.70 16.59
N SER A 84 -3.53 -3.02 16.59
CA SER A 84 -2.46 -3.97 16.90
C SER A 84 -1.60 -4.32 15.68
N ILE A 85 -2.15 -4.23 14.46
CA ILE A 85 -1.44 -4.56 13.20
C ILE A 85 -0.08 -3.88 13.12
N TYR A 86 0.01 -2.58 13.42
CA TYR A 86 1.27 -1.85 13.35
C TYR A 86 2.36 -2.51 14.20
N LYS A 87 2.03 -2.86 15.46
CA LYS A 87 2.97 -3.51 16.38
C LYS A 87 3.37 -4.89 15.89
N ILE A 88 2.42 -5.66 15.35
CA ILE A 88 2.68 -7.02 14.82
C ILE A 88 3.63 -6.97 13.62
N LEU A 89 3.45 -6.01 12.72
CA LEU A 89 4.22 -5.92 11.48
C LEU A 89 5.50 -5.08 11.60
N GLN A 90 5.70 -4.35 12.70
CA GLN A 90 6.78 -3.38 12.87
C GLN A 90 8.17 -3.97 12.62
N GLU A 91 8.44 -5.18 13.11
CA GLU A 91 9.75 -5.83 12.93
C GLU A 91 10.06 -6.17 11.46
N TYR A 92 9.01 -6.39 10.66
CA TYR A 92 9.12 -6.72 9.24
C TYR A 92 9.08 -5.49 8.33
N GLN A 93 8.90 -4.30 8.89
CA GLN A 93 8.76 -3.07 8.11
C GLN A 93 9.96 -2.78 7.18
N PRO A 94 11.24 -3.00 7.56
CA PRO A 94 12.36 -2.84 6.63
C PRO A 94 12.25 -3.74 5.40
N LYS A 95 11.77 -4.99 5.58
CA LYS A 95 11.52 -5.94 4.50
C LYS A 95 10.38 -5.47 3.58
N ALA A 96 9.30 -4.95 4.16
CA ALA A 96 8.19 -4.38 3.39
C ALA A 96 8.62 -3.20 2.53
N ILE A 97 9.46 -2.31 3.07
CA ILE A 97 10.02 -1.17 2.33
C ILE A 97 10.83 -1.65 1.12
N GLN A 98 11.75 -2.60 1.31
CA GLN A 98 12.56 -3.15 0.21
C GLN A 98 11.70 -3.82 -0.86
N ASN A 99 10.69 -4.59 -0.44
CA ASN A 99 9.78 -5.27 -1.36
C ASN A 99 8.93 -4.28 -2.16
N ALA A 100 8.40 -3.24 -1.50
CA ALA A 100 7.59 -2.20 -2.14
C ALA A 100 8.41 -1.34 -3.10
N GLU A 101 9.63 -0.95 -2.71
CA GLU A 101 10.55 -0.22 -3.59
C GLU A 101 10.89 -1.04 -4.83
N ARG A 102 11.24 -2.32 -4.66
CA ARG A 102 11.49 -3.23 -5.79
C ARG A 102 10.29 -3.33 -6.73
N LEU A 103 9.07 -3.37 -6.18
CA LEU A 103 7.85 -3.45 -6.97
C LEU A 103 7.56 -2.13 -7.71
N HIS A 104 7.72 -1.00 -7.04
CA HIS A 104 7.53 0.32 -7.61
C HIS A 104 8.51 0.59 -8.76
N LEU A 105 9.79 0.22 -8.61
CA LEU A 105 10.81 0.38 -9.65
C LEU A 105 10.58 -0.46 -10.92
N LYS A 106 9.70 -1.47 -10.89
CA LYS A 106 9.32 -2.22 -12.09
C LYS A 106 8.45 -1.40 -13.04
N HIS A 107 7.80 -0.37 -12.52
CA HIS A 107 6.91 0.50 -13.28
C HIS A 107 7.68 1.77 -13.65
N GLY A 108 7.91 1.99 -14.94
CA GLY A 108 8.75 3.09 -15.46
C GLY A 108 7.99 4.18 -16.20
N ASP A 109 6.65 4.12 -16.20
CA ASP A 109 5.78 5.08 -16.87
C ASP A 109 4.85 5.80 -15.87
N ASP A 110 4.14 6.81 -16.35
CA ASP A 110 3.16 7.59 -15.54
C ASP A 110 1.75 7.00 -15.60
N ASN A 111 1.61 5.71 -15.93
CA ASN A 111 0.33 5.01 -15.99
C ASN A 111 0.02 4.33 -14.64
N PHE A 112 0.00 5.14 -13.58
CA PHE A 112 -0.09 4.70 -12.18
C PHE A 112 -1.25 3.74 -11.92
N CYS A 113 -2.41 3.92 -12.55
CA CYS A 113 -3.57 3.05 -12.40
C CYS A 113 -3.35 1.62 -12.94
N LYS A 114 -2.39 1.43 -13.84
CA LYS A 114 -2.00 0.11 -14.38
C LYS A 114 -0.82 -0.51 -13.64
N HIS A 115 -0.21 0.21 -12.71
CA HIS A 115 0.86 -0.32 -11.86
C HIS A 115 0.26 -1.28 -10.83
N ASN A 116 0.01 -2.53 -11.23
CA ASN A 116 -0.58 -3.56 -10.37
C ASN A 116 0.26 -4.86 -10.41
N PRO A 117 0.77 -5.34 -9.27
CA PRO A 117 0.71 -4.71 -7.95
C PRO A 117 1.71 -3.54 -7.86
N CYS A 118 1.36 -2.52 -7.07
CA CYS A 118 2.28 -1.41 -6.73
C CYS A 118 1.80 -0.73 -5.44
N THR A 119 2.74 -0.23 -4.64
CA THR A 119 2.40 0.63 -3.50
C THR A 119 3.49 1.67 -3.26
N THR A 120 3.09 2.92 -3.02
CA THR A 120 3.97 4.02 -2.61
C THR A 120 3.88 4.31 -1.11
N VAL A 121 3.10 3.52 -0.36
CA VAL A 121 2.95 3.64 1.11
C VAL A 121 4.30 3.58 1.82
N TYR A 122 5.27 2.82 1.29
CA TYR A 122 6.62 2.77 1.84
C TYR A 122 7.31 4.14 1.90
N GLN A 123 7.04 5.05 0.96
CA GLN A 123 7.59 6.40 0.95
C GLN A 123 7.03 7.21 2.13
N LEU A 124 5.73 7.12 2.37
CA LEU A 124 5.09 7.74 3.55
C LEU A 124 5.69 7.17 4.85
N VAL A 125 5.82 5.85 4.94
CA VAL A 125 6.39 5.19 6.14
C VAL A 125 7.84 5.61 6.38
N LEU A 126 8.66 5.73 5.33
CA LEU A 126 10.02 6.26 5.44
C LEU A 126 10.05 7.68 6.03
N GLU A 127 9.13 8.57 5.62
CA GLU A 127 9.03 9.91 6.20
C GLU A 127 8.54 9.88 7.66
N LEU A 128 7.53 9.07 7.97
CA LEU A 128 7.05 8.91 9.34
C LEU A 128 8.15 8.41 10.26
N ASN A 129 8.96 7.45 9.80
CA ASN A 129 10.10 6.94 10.56
C ASN A 129 11.16 7.99 10.86
N LYS A 130 11.36 8.99 9.99
CA LYS A 130 12.25 10.13 10.28
C LYS A 130 11.71 11.00 11.41
N CYS A 131 10.38 11.15 11.48
CA CYS A 131 9.71 11.94 12.52
C CYS A 131 9.65 11.22 13.87
N LEU A 132 9.57 9.89 13.88
CA LEU A 132 9.49 9.07 15.10
C LEU A 132 10.83 8.87 15.81
N LYS A 133 11.96 9.09 15.15
CA LYS A 133 13.31 8.97 15.72
C LYS A 133 13.78 10.22 16.48
N LYS A 134 12.86 10.96 17.12
CA LYS A 134 13.17 12.13 17.94
C LYS A 134 13.04 11.84 19.42
#